data_AF-A0A9P8K648-F1
#
_entry.id   AF-A0A9P8K648-F1
#
_cell.length_a   1.000
_cell.length_b   1.000
_cell.length_c   1.000
_cell.angle_alpha   90.00
_cell.angle_beta   90.00
_cell.angle_gamma   90.00
#
_symmetry.space_group_name_H-M   'P 1'
#
loop_
_entity.id
_entity.type
_entity.pdbx_description
1 polymer ?
#
loop_
_entity_poly.entity_id
_entity_poly.type
_entity_poly.pdbx_seq_one_letter_code
_entity_poly.pdbx_strand_id
1 'polypeptide(L)'
;MLILTAISSLLLPLASAAVIGQPQQPLASETANLTVDLTVKKFAIDGMSDAKFRLHHVAARALLGDASYIVLREAEIEQRQQEIWQFLWNNELRCSDWGMNTKDELVSEYRPKIWFSDDRVFDADPAHVPQEVIAALEKLLEQEWKERKDMRRQRMCNLPKTVDKDTMAMSRDISDVPEDDWHITIPEEYMQYLIPQSVIEEEDKRNGEFWQERHESNRKNILAGTRSIRDMEMPDLSKCTKRERRMRHIFEGF
;
A
#
# COMPACT_ATOMS: atom_id res chain seq x y z
N MET A 1 -53.34 17.49 -57.80
CA MET A 1 -54.32 18.01 -56.83
C MET A 1 -53.56 18.55 -55.63
N LEU A 2 -53.89 19.78 -55.23
CA LEU A 2 -53.45 20.50 -54.02
C LEU A 2 -53.75 19.66 -52.76
N ILE A 3 -53.10 19.82 -51.59
CA ILE A 3 -53.17 20.98 -50.68
C ILE A 3 -52.04 20.88 -49.62
N LEU A 4 -51.43 22.04 -49.33
CA LEU A 4 -50.62 22.35 -48.14
C LEU A 4 -51.48 22.36 -46.86
N THR A 5 -50.95 21.91 -45.73
CA THR A 5 -51.08 22.64 -44.45
C THR A 5 -49.84 22.43 -43.58
N ALA A 6 -49.33 23.55 -43.08
CA ALA A 6 -48.17 23.71 -42.21
C ALA A 6 -48.62 23.99 -40.75
N ILE A 7 -47.62 24.20 -39.88
CA ILE A 7 -47.68 24.83 -38.53
C ILE A 7 -48.08 23.81 -37.42
N SER A 8 -47.45 23.67 -36.24
CA SER A 8 -46.57 24.55 -35.47
C SER A 8 -45.67 23.77 -34.51
N SER A 9 -44.57 24.41 -34.14
CA SER A 9 -43.57 24.04 -33.13
C SER A 9 -44.08 24.18 -31.69
N LEU A 10 -43.70 23.25 -30.80
CA LEU A 10 -43.53 23.52 -29.37
C LEU A 10 -42.19 22.93 -28.90
N LEU A 11 -41.37 23.80 -28.31
CA LEU A 11 -40.01 23.60 -27.82
C LEU A 11 -40.01 22.90 -26.44
N LEU A 12 -39.15 21.85 -26.30
CA LEU A 12 -38.19 21.48 -25.21
C LEU A 12 -38.53 21.72 -23.71
N PRO A 13 -37.76 21.16 -22.75
CA PRO A 13 -37.22 19.80 -22.54
C PRO A 13 -37.43 19.31 -21.07
N LEU A 14 -37.06 18.07 -20.70
CA LEU A 14 -36.39 17.76 -19.41
C LEU A 14 -36.00 16.27 -19.26
N ALA A 15 -34.68 16.09 -19.08
CA ALA A 15 -33.98 15.13 -18.23
C ALA A 15 -33.99 13.63 -18.56
N SER A 16 -32.82 13.20 -19.05
CA SER A 16 -32.26 11.85 -19.07
C SER A 16 -32.11 11.24 -17.68
N ALA A 17 -32.22 9.91 -17.58
CA ALA A 17 -31.32 9.07 -16.79
C ALA A 17 -31.54 7.59 -17.14
N ALA A 18 -30.93 7.12 -18.23
CA ALA A 18 -30.75 5.70 -18.50
C ALA A 18 -29.25 5.41 -18.64
N VAL A 19 -28.72 4.86 -17.55
CA VAL A 19 -27.63 3.87 -17.43
C VAL A 19 -26.91 3.54 -18.74
N ILE A 20 -25.65 3.96 -18.86
CA ILE A 20 -24.60 3.21 -19.58
C ILE A 20 -23.33 3.36 -18.75
N GLY A 21 -22.86 2.26 -18.16
CA GLY A 21 -21.54 2.20 -17.55
C GLY A 21 -20.50 2.59 -18.59
N GLN A 22 -19.66 3.57 -18.28
CA GLN A 22 -18.54 3.92 -19.14
C GLN A 22 -17.69 2.65 -19.34
N PRO A 23 -17.52 2.14 -20.57
CA PRO A 23 -16.37 1.30 -20.82
C PRO A 23 -15.14 2.18 -20.53
N GLN A 24 -14.27 1.71 -19.64
CA GLN A 24 -12.97 2.33 -19.43
C GLN A 24 -12.34 2.54 -20.80
N GLN A 25 -12.17 3.80 -21.20
CA GLN A 25 -11.47 4.11 -22.42
C GLN A 25 -10.01 3.67 -22.21
N PRO A 26 -9.48 2.70 -22.98
CA PRO A 26 -8.05 2.56 -23.08
C PRO A 26 -7.50 3.90 -23.56
N LEU A 27 -6.43 4.37 -22.93
CA LEU A 27 -5.77 5.64 -23.26
C LEU A 27 -5.56 5.73 -24.76
N ALA A 28 -6.35 6.59 -25.40
CA ALA A 28 -6.13 6.98 -26.78
C ALA A 28 -4.83 7.77 -26.83
N SER A 29 -3.78 7.13 -27.32
CA SER A 29 -2.65 7.67 -28.09
C SER A 29 -1.83 8.85 -27.53
N GLU A 30 -2.06 9.33 -26.31
CA GLU A 30 -1.20 10.33 -25.64
C GLU A 30 -0.05 9.69 -24.85
N THR A 31 -0.09 8.36 -24.63
CA THR A 31 1.00 7.61 -24.00
C THR A 31 2.13 7.20 -24.95
N ALA A 32 1.95 7.38 -26.26
CA ALA A 32 2.96 7.01 -27.26
C ALA A 32 4.25 7.85 -27.16
N ASN A 33 4.23 8.97 -26.44
CA ASN A 33 5.37 9.86 -26.22
C ASN A 33 5.75 10.03 -24.74
N LEU A 34 5.45 9.04 -23.88
CA LEU A 34 6.13 8.93 -22.60
C LEU A 34 7.47 8.21 -22.79
N THR A 35 8.36 8.77 -23.61
CA THR A 35 9.81 8.65 -23.34
C THR A 35 10.11 9.53 -22.14
N VAL A 36 9.53 9.20 -20.98
CA VAL A 36 10.01 9.74 -19.72
C VAL A 36 11.37 9.09 -19.55
N ASP A 37 12.41 9.90 -19.70
CA ASP A 37 13.79 9.51 -19.45
C ASP A 37 13.91 9.17 -17.96
N LEU A 38 13.56 7.93 -17.65
CA LEU A 38 13.58 7.37 -16.31
C LEU A 38 15.06 7.29 -15.94
N THR A 39 15.53 8.28 -15.20
CA THR A 39 16.88 8.30 -14.63
C THR A 39 16.97 7.33 -13.46
N VAL A 40 16.62 6.06 -13.69
CA VAL A 40 16.87 4.96 -12.76
C VAL A 40 18.37 4.76 -12.70
N LYS A 41 18.92 4.62 -11.50
CA LYS A 41 20.36 4.44 -11.33
C LYS A 41 20.77 3.15 -12.03
N LYS A 42 21.67 3.27 -13.01
CA LYS A 42 22.23 2.11 -13.70
C LYS A 42 23.30 1.46 -12.84
N PHE A 43 23.15 0.17 -12.58
CA PHE A 43 24.13 -0.61 -11.84
C PHE A 43 25.14 -1.23 -12.80
N ALA A 44 26.36 -1.48 -12.33
CA ALA A 44 27.42 -2.05 -13.17
C ALA A 44 27.02 -3.40 -13.79
N ILE A 45 26.16 -4.16 -13.10
CA ILE A 45 25.69 -5.47 -13.54
C ILE A 45 24.55 -5.43 -14.56
N ASP A 46 23.84 -4.30 -14.72
CA ASP A 46 22.71 -4.17 -15.65
C ASP A 46 23.13 -4.39 -17.11
N GLY A 47 24.31 -3.89 -17.48
CA GLY A 47 24.83 -3.97 -18.85
C GLY A 47 25.67 -5.23 -19.13
N MET A 48 25.78 -6.15 -18.17
CA MET A 48 26.58 -7.36 -18.35
C MET A 48 25.81 -8.43 -19.12
N SER A 49 26.45 -9.04 -20.12
CA SER A 49 25.93 -10.29 -20.70
C SER A 49 25.85 -11.39 -19.65
N ASP A 50 25.02 -12.41 -19.88
CA ASP A 50 24.84 -13.52 -18.92
C ASP A 50 26.14 -14.22 -18.52
N ALA A 51 27.02 -14.46 -19.50
CA ALA A 51 28.33 -15.05 -19.24
C ALA A 51 29.18 -14.14 -18.32
N LYS A 52 29.17 -12.84 -18.58
CA LYS A 52 29.90 -11.85 -17.77
C LYS A 52 29.31 -11.72 -16.37
N PHE A 53 27.98 -11.74 -16.27
CA PHE A 53 27.28 -11.72 -14.98
C PHE A 53 27.59 -12.96 -14.15
N ARG A 54 27.55 -14.17 -14.75
CA ARG A 54 27.89 -15.42 -14.04
C ARG A 54 29.33 -15.41 -13.53
N LEU A 55 30.27 -14.92 -14.33
CA LEU A 55 31.67 -14.79 -13.90
C LEU A 55 31.82 -13.76 -12.78
N HIS A 56 31.16 -12.60 -12.91
CA HIS A 56 31.12 -11.58 -11.87
C HIS A 56 30.49 -12.10 -10.57
N HIS A 57 29.42 -12.87 -10.66
CA HIS A 57 28.74 -13.50 -9.54
C HIS A 57 29.70 -14.42 -8.77
N VAL A 58 30.38 -15.33 -9.45
CA VAL A 58 31.34 -16.26 -8.82
C VAL A 58 32.50 -15.48 -8.19
N ALA A 59 33.08 -14.52 -8.90
CA ALA A 59 34.21 -13.74 -8.43
C ALA A 59 33.85 -12.85 -7.22
N ALA A 60 32.76 -12.08 -7.30
CA ALA A 60 32.31 -11.21 -6.22
C ALA A 60 31.92 -12.00 -4.97
N ARG A 61 31.25 -13.14 -5.14
CA ARG A 61 30.92 -14.04 -4.03
C ARG A 61 32.17 -14.59 -3.35
N ALA A 62 33.17 -15.03 -4.12
CA ALA A 62 34.43 -15.52 -3.59
C ALA A 62 35.24 -14.43 -2.84
N LEU A 63 35.17 -13.18 -3.31
CA LEU A 63 35.88 -12.05 -2.70
C LEU A 63 35.21 -11.54 -1.41
N LEU A 64 33.88 -11.46 -1.39
CA LEU A 64 33.12 -10.84 -0.29
C LEU A 64 32.69 -11.85 0.79
N GLY A 65 32.58 -13.13 0.43
CA GLY A 65 31.89 -14.14 1.22
C GLY A 65 30.37 -14.03 1.10
N ASP A 66 29.68 -15.13 1.42
CA ASP A 66 28.24 -15.29 1.15
C ASP A 66 27.37 -14.24 1.86
N ALA A 67 27.63 -13.96 3.15
CA ALA A 67 26.83 -13.01 3.92
C ALA A 67 26.92 -11.58 3.34
N SER A 68 28.13 -11.07 3.11
CA SER A 68 28.36 -9.74 2.54
C SER A 68 27.85 -9.65 1.10
N TYR A 69 28.01 -10.71 0.32
CA TYR A 69 27.51 -10.78 -1.05
C TYR A 69 25.98 -10.68 -1.10
N ILE A 70 25.28 -11.38 -0.21
CA ILE A 70 23.82 -11.30 -0.11
C ILE A 70 23.39 -9.87 0.23
N VAL A 71 23.96 -9.26 1.28
CA VAL A 71 23.61 -7.90 1.70
C VAL A 71 23.80 -6.90 0.55
N LEU A 72 24.91 -7.01 -0.20
CA LEU A 72 25.15 -6.16 -1.36
C LEU A 72 24.05 -6.33 -2.42
N ARG A 73 23.65 -7.56 -2.74
CA ARG A 73 22.62 -7.82 -3.75
C ARG A 73 21.22 -7.44 -3.30
N GLU A 74 20.90 -7.63 -2.03
CA GLU A 74 19.63 -7.19 -1.44
C GLU A 74 19.52 -5.66 -1.53
N ALA A 75 20.57 -4.92 -1.16
CA ALA A 75 20.58 -3.46 -1.23
C ALA A 75 20.46 -2.93 -2.68
N GLU A 76 21.12 -3.58 -3.65
CA GLU A 76 20.97 -3.24 -5.08
C GLU A 76 19.54 -3.43 -5.57
N ILE A 77 18.91 -4.56 -5.22
CA ILE A 77 17.52 -4.89 -5.58
C ILE A 77 16.55 -3.91 -4.91
N GLU A 78 16.70 -3.67 -3.61
CA GLU A 78 15.87 -2.75 -2.83
C GLU A 78 15.95 -1.33 -3.38
N GLN A 79 17.16 -0.85 -3.69
CA GLN A 79 17.34 0.46 -4.30
C GLN A 79 16.56 0.58 -5.62
N ARG A 80 16.63 -0.44 -6.49
CA ARG A 80 15.89 -0.44 -7.77
C ARG A 80 14.38 -0.46 -7.56
N GLN A 81 13.91 -1.31 -6.65
CA GLN A 81 12.48 -1.39 -6.31
C GLN A 81 11.98 -0.05 -5.77
N GLN A 82 12.74 0.59 -4.88
CA GLN A 82 12.37 1.89 -4.33
C GLN A 82 12.34 2.97 -5.42
N GLU A 83 13.32 3.02 -6.32
CA GLU A 83 13.35 3.98 -7.44
C GLU A 83 12.12 3.83 -8.34
N ILE A 84 11.76 2.59 -8.71
CA ILE A 84 10.58 2.35 -9.53
C ILE A 84 9.29 2.66 -8.75
N TRP A 85 9.20 2.25 -7.48
CA TRP A 85 8.02 2.55 -6.65
C TRP A 85 7.80 4.06 -6.51
N GLN A 86 8.87 4.82 -6.24
CA GLN A 86 8.83 6.28 -6.16
C GLN A 86 8.36 6.90 -7.48
N PHE A 87 8.86 6.39 -8.61
CA PHE A 87 8.40 6.85 -9.91
C PHE A 87 6.90 6.60 -10.11
N LEU A 88 6.42 5.38 -9.85
CA LEU A 88 5.01 5.04 -10.01
C LEU A 88 4.13 5.88 -9.08
N TRP A 89 4.57 6.07 -7.84
CA TRP A 89 3.89 6.90 -6.86
C TRP A 89 3.77 8.35 -7.31
N ASN A 90 4.87 8.97 -7.73
CA ASN A 90 4.92 10.36 -8.16
C ASN A 90 4.10 10.63 -9.42
N ASN A 91 3.92 9.62 -10.27
CA ASN A 91 3.10 9.69 -11.48
C ASN A 91 1.67 9.17 -11.28
N GLU A 92 1.29 8.84 -10.04
CA GLU A 92 -0.03 8.32 -9.68
C GLU A 92 -0.42 7.06 -10.47
N LEU A 93 0.56 6.20 -10.75
CA LEU A 93 0.35 4.97 -11.50
C LEU A 93 0.17 3.78 -10.55
N ARG A 94 -0.81 2.94 -10.87
CA ARG A 94 -1.04 1.64 -10.22
C ARG A 94 -0.87 0.53 -11.25
N CYS A 95 0.16 -0.29 -11.06
CA CYS A 95 0.48 -1.43 -11.91
C CYS A 95 0.25 -2.71 -11.09
N SER A 96 -0.81 -3.47 -11.40
CA SER A 96 -1.19 -4.66 -10.62
C SER A 96 -0.15 -5.78 -10.69
N ASP A 97 0.56 -5.89 -11.82
CA ASP A 97 1.48 -6.99 -12.11
C ASP A 97 2.94 -6.69 -11.69
N TRP A 98 3.19 -5.53 -11.09
CA TRP A 98 4.56 -5.11 -10.78
C TRP A 98 4.98 -5.52 -9.37
N GLY A 99 6.11 -6.20 -9.26
CA GLY A 99 6.65 -6.66 -7.96
C GLY A 99 5.96 -7.89 -7.37
N MET A 100 4.87 -8.34 -7.99
CA MET A 100 4.21 -9.61 -7.66
C MET A 100 4.67 -10.67 -8.65
N ASN A 101 5.69 -11.47 -8.29
CA ASN A 101 5.79 -12.77 -8.96
C ASN A 101 4.54 -13.55 -8.56
N THR A 102 3.88 -14.22 -9.49
CA THR A 102 2.72 -15.07 -9.18
C THR A 102 3.03 -16.23 -8.22
N LYS A 103 4.32 -16.50 -7.97
CA LYS A 103 4.83 -17.45 -6.97
C LYS A 103 5.03 -16.85 -5.57
N ASP A 104 4.87 -15.54 -5.47
CA ASP A 104 5.15 -14.71 -4.30
C ASP A 104 3.86 -14.21 -3.63
N GLU A 105 2.69 -14.60 -4.13
CA GLU A 105 1.41 -14.29 -3.51
C GLU A 105 1.18 -15.24 -2.35
N LEU A 106 1.25 -14.69 -1.12
CA LEU A 106 0.52 -15.28 -0.02
C LEU A 106 -0.93 -15.26 -0.50
N VAL A 107 -1.49 -16.42 -0.88
CA VAL A 107 -2.95 -16.58 -1.00
C VAL A 107 -3.49 -16.58 0.43
N SER A 108 -3.25 -15.48 1.14
CA SER A 108 -4.02 -15.13 2.31
C SER A 108 -5.39 -14.83 1.74
N GLU A 109 -6.40 -15.58 2.17
CA GLU A 109 -7.78 -15.15 1.98
C GLU A 109 -7.85 -13.73 2.53
N TYR A 110 -7.86 -12.74 1.64
CA TYR A 110 -7.88 -11.35 2.04
C TYR A 110 -9.20 -11.11 2.76
N ARG A 111 -9.15 -11.14 4.10
CA ARG A 111 -10.27 -10.78 4.97
C ARG A 111 -10.09 -9.32 5.36
N PRO A 112 -10.98 -8.42 4.90
CA PRO A 112 -10.94 -7.03 5.33
C PRO A 112 -11.11 -6.96 6.86
N LYS A 113 -10.32 -6.11 7.53
CA LYS A 113 -10.36 -5.93 8.98
C LYS A 113 -10.36 -4.45 9.35
N ILE A 114 -11.02 -4.12 10.45
CA ILE A 114 -10.99 -2.78 11.06
C ILE A 114 -10.26 -2.88 12.40
N TRP A 115 -9.21 -2.08 12.56
CA TRP A 115 -8.31 -2.09 13.72
C TRP A 115 -8.57 -0.87 14.59
N PHE A 116 -8.84 -1.07 15.87
CA PHE A 116 -8.93 -0.01 16.88
C PHE A 116 -7.63 0.08 17.69
N SER A 117 -7.46 1.15 18.46
CA SER A 117 -6.19 1.40 19.15
C SER A 117 -5.98 0.56 20.41
N ASP A 118 -7.01 -0.16 20.89
CA ASP A 118 -6.98 -1.05 22.04
C ASP A 118 -6.87 -2.53 21.63
N ASP A 119 -6.19 -2.77 20.50
CA ASP A 119 -5.96 -4.09 19.90
C ASP A 119 -7.25 -4.86 19.51
N ARG A 120 -8.42 -4.23 19.60
CA ARG A 120 -9.67 -4.81 19.09
C ARG A 120 -9.68 -4.77 17.58
N VAL A 121 -9.96 -5.92 16.97
CA VAL A 121 -10.04 -6.07 15.52
C VAL A 121 -11.39 -6.64 15.14
N PHE A 122 -12.07 -6.00 14.21
CA PHE A 122 -13.37 -6.44 13.73
C PHE A 122 -13.27 -6.96 12.31
N ASP A 123 -14.06 -8.01 12.03
CA ASP A 123 -14.28 -8.46 10.67
C ASP A 123 -15.00 -7.35 9.88
N ALA A 124 -14.58 -7.13 8.64
CA ALA A 124 -15.17 -6.18 7.72
C ALA A 124 -15.50 -6.82 6.37
N ASP A 125 -15.61 -8.15 6.33
CA ASP A 125 -16.11 -8.88 5.17
C ASP A 125 -17.64 -8.69 5.04
N PRO A 126 -18.13 -8.07 3.94
CA PRO A 126 -19.57 -7.92 3.69
C PRO A 126 -20.34 -9.24 3.60
N ALA A 127 -19.65 -10.38 3.43
CA ALA A 127 -20.27 -11.70 3.46
C ALA A 127 -20.70 -12.13 4.87
N HIS A 128 -20.01 -11.65 5.92
CA HIS A 128 -20.27 -12.01 7.32
C HIS A 128 -20.86 -10.85 8.13
N VAL A 129 -20.51 -9.61 7.76
CA VAL A 129 -20.85 -8.41 8.51
C VAL A 129 -21.78 -7.50 7.67
N PRO A 130 -22.95 -7.10 8.19
CA PRO A 130 -23.82 -6.17 7.50
C PRO A 130 -23.10 -4.85 7.17
N GLN A 131 -23.32 -4.33 5.96
CA GLN A 131 -22.66 -3.10 5.50
C GLN A 131 -22.89 -1.90 6.42
N GLU A 132 -24.05 -1.83 7.07
CA GLU A 132 -24.38 -0.78 8.04
C GLU A 132 -23.48 -0.84 9.29
N VAL A 133 -23.15 -2.04 9.74
CA VAL A 133 -22.24 -2.27 10.88
C VAL A 133 -20.81 -1.91 10.48
N ILE A 134 -20.36 -2.34 9.30
CA ILE A 134 -19.04 -1.98 8.76
C ILE A 134 -18.90 -0.45 8.71
N ALA A 135 -19.87 0.24 8.11
CA ALA A 135 -19.86 1.70 8.02
C ALA A 135 -19.92 2.39 9.40
N ALA A 136 -20.64 1.82 10.37
CA ALA A 136 -20.68 2.33 11.74
C ALA A 136 -19.31 2.16 12.43
N LEU A 137 -18.67 1.00 12.31
CA LEU A 137 -17.33 0.74 12.85
C LEU A 137 -16.27 1.66 12.21
N GLU A 138 -16.31 1.86 10.89
CA GLU A 138 -15.42 2.81 10.21
C GLU A 138 -15.59 4.24 10.74
N LYS A 139 -16.83 4.66 10.99
CA LYS A 139 -17.13 5.98 11.56
C LYS A 139 -16.59 6.12 13.00
N LEU A 140 -16.71 5.06 13.81
CA LEU A 140 -16.15 5.04 15.16
C LEU A 140 -14.61 5.12 15.13
N LEU A 141 -13.97 4.39 14.21
CA LEU A 141 -12.51 4.45 14.02
C LEU A 141 -12.05 5.87 13.62
N GLU A 142 -12.75 6.53 12.71
CA GLU A 142 -12.45 7.91 12.32
C GLU A 142 -12.57 8.88 13.51
N GLN A 143 -13.58 8.67 14.37
CA GLN A 143 -13.75 9.45 15.59
C GLN A 143 -12.59 9.22 16.58
N GLU A 144 -12.23 7.97 16.85
CA GLU A 144 -11.10 7.63 17.71
C GLU A 144 -9.80 8.26 17.20
N TRP A 145 -9.55 8.19 15.89
CA TRP A 145 -8.38 8.81 15.28
C TRP A 145 -8.35 10.34 15.48
N LYS A 146 -9.51 10.99 15.33
CA LYS A 146 -9.65 12.43 15.56
C LYS A 146 -9.37 12.81 17.02
N GLU A 147 -9.94 12.07 17.97
CA GLU A 147 -9.71 12.28 19.39
C GLU A 147 -8.23 12.08 19.74
N ARG A 148 -7.61 11.02 19.21
CA ARG A 148 -6.17 10.76 19.37
C ARG A 148 -5.30 11.88 18.81
N LYS A 149 -5.67 12.43 17.64
CA LYS A 149 -4.97 13.57 17.02
C LYS A 149 -5.10 14.84 17.86
N ASP A 150 -6.29 15.11 18.38
CA ASP A 150 -6.55 16.28 19.23
C ASP A 150 -5.80 16.18 20.56
N MET A 151 -5.76 15.00 21.18
CA MET A 151 -4.93 14.75 22.37
C MET A 151 -3.44 14.95 22.09
N ARG A 152 -2.90 14.38 21.01
CA ARG A 152 -1.48 14.60 20.62
C ARG A 152 -1.20 16.09 20.44
N ARG A 153 -2.11 16.82 19.80
CA ARG A 153 -2.00 18.28 19.61
C ARG A 153 -2.00 19.01 20.95
N GLN A 154 -2.92 18.68 21.86
CA GLN A 154 -2.97 19.28 23.20
C GLN A 154 -1.69 19.02 23.99
N ARG A 155 -1.18 17.78 23.98
CA ARG A 155 0.12 17.45 24.61
C ARG A 155 1.24 18.30 24.05
N MET A 156 1.32 18.45 22.72
CA MET A 156 2.34 19.29 22.08
C MET A 156 2.21 20.78 22.42
N CYS A 157 0.98 21.30 22.55
CA CYS A 157 0.74 22.71 22.89
C CYS A 157 0.94 23.01 24.39
N ASN A 158 0.73 22.03 25.26
CA ASN A 158 0.85 22.16 26.71
C ASN A 158 2.25 21.81 27.24
N LEU A 159 3.20 21.47 26.36
CA LEU A 159 4.60 21.31 26.74
C LEU A 159 5.13 22.64 27.31
N PRO A 160 5.64 22.67 28.56
CA PRO A 160 6.24 23.88 29.10
C PRO A 160 7.43 24.30 28.23
N LYS A 161 7.55 25.60 27.94
CA LYS A 161 8.59 26.20 27.07
C LYS A 161 10.04 25.98 27.52
N THR A 162 10.27 25.27 28.62
CA THR A 162 11.57 25.11 29.27
C THR A 162 12.11 23.68 29.23
N VAL A 163 11.54 22.77 28.44
CA VAL A 163 12.19 21.48 28.19
C VAL A 163 13.34 21.72 27.22
N ASP A 164 14.56 21.72 27.74
CA ASP A 164 15.79 21.82 26.96
C ASP A 164 15.79 20.78 25.83
N LYS A 165 16.31 21.16 24.65
CA LYS A 165 16.33 20.29 23.46
C LYS A 165 16.97 18.93 23.70
N ASP A 166 17.84 18.82 24.70
CA ASP A 166 18.55 17.58 25.06
C ASP A 166 17.70 16.61 25.91
N THR A 167 16.63 17.07 26.56
CA THR A 167 15.73 16.21 27.36
C THR A 167 14.59 15.57 26.56
N MET A 168 14.35 16.01 25.31
CA MET A 168 13.40 15.35 24.42
C MET A 168 13.78 13.89 24.09
N ALA A 169 15.05 13.52 24.24
CA ALA A 169 15.52 12.16 23.98
C ALA A 169 15.32 11.18 25.15
N MET A 170 14.99 11.66 26.36
CA MET A 170 15.00 10.82 27.58
C MET A 170 13.75 10.91 28.47
N SER A 171 12.74 11.70 28.11
CA SER A 171 11.51 11.84 28.92
C SER A 171 10.47 10.77 28.53
N ARG A 172 10.79 9.50 28.76
CA ARG A 172 9.90 8.35 28.57
C ARG A 172 9.24 7.93 29.89
N ASP A 173 8.94 8.91 30.75
CA ASP A 173 8.26 8.68 32.02
C ASP A 173 7.13 9.72 32.15
N ILE A 174 6.03 9.42 31.48
CA ILE A 174 4.71 10.02 31.74
C ILE A 174 3.85 8.83 32.20
N SER A 175 4.18 8.28 33.36
CA SER A 175 3.55 7.07 33.92
C SER A 175 2.42 7.37 34.92
N ASP A 176 2.17 8.65 35.24
CA ASP A 176 1.21 9.05 36.30
C ASP A 176 0.04 9.92 35.83
N VAL A 177 -0.17 10.09 34.52
CA VAL A 177 -1.46 10.61 34.03
C VAL A 177 -2.36 9.38 33.90
N PRO A 178 -3.54 9.33 34.56
CA PRO A 178 -4.52 8.28 34.29
C PRO A 178 -4.68 8.19 32.77
N GLU A 179 -4.58 6.99 32.20
CA GLU A 179 -5.04 6.80 30.83
C GLU A 179 -6.52 7.20 30.83
N ASP A 180 -6.79 8.46 30.48
CA ASP A 180 -8.14 8.89 30.13
C ASP A 180 -8.62 7.83 29.14
N ASP A 181 -9.77 7.22 29.39
CA ASP A 181 -10.36 6.23 28.50
C ASP A 181 -10.84 6.96 27.23
N TRP A 182 -9.87 7.34 26.40
CA TRP A 182 -10.03 7.98 25.10
C TRP A 182 -10.42 6.95 24.05
N HIS A 183 -10.47 5.68 24.42
CA HIS A 183 -10.93 4.63 23.54
C HIS A 183 -12.42 4.79 23.32
N ILE A 184 -12.80 4.70 22.05
CA ILE A 184 -14.21 4.79 21.70
C ILE A 184 -14.95 3.55 22.23
N THR A 185 -16.06 3.78 22.90
CA THR A 185 -16.95 2.70 23.33
C THR A 185 -17.66 2.13 22.10
N ILE A 186 -17.43 0.84 21.84
CA ILE A 186 -18.07 0.13 20.74
C ILE A 186 -19.39 -0.46 21.24
N PRO A 187 -20.50 -0.29 20.51
CA PRO A 187 -21.78 -0.89 20.88
C PRO A 187 -21.70 -2.41 21.03
N GLU A 188 -22.41 -2.96 22.04
CA GLU A 188 -22.40 -4.40 22.34
C GLU A 188 -22.86 -5.24 21.15
N GLU A 189 -23.75 -4.70 20.29
CA GLU A 189 -24.23 -5.42 19.11
C GLU A 189 -23.13 -5.69 18.08
N TYR A 190 -22.05 -4.90 18.08
CA TYR A 190 -20.94 -5.06 17.14
C TYR A 190 -19.86 -6.00 17.68
N MET A 191 -19.86 -6.29 18.98
CA MET A 191 -18.87 -7.15 19.63
C MET A 191 -18.91 -8.60 19.10
N GLN A 192 -20.03 -9.03 18.51
CA GLN A 192 -20.13 -10.34 17.87
C GLN A 192 -19.24 -10.49 16.62
N TYR A 193 -18.76 -9.38 16.04
CA TYR A 193 -17.84 -9.37 14.90
C TYR A 193 -16.38 -9.16 15.30
N LEU A 194 -16.09 -9.15 16.60
CA LEU A 194 -14.74 -9.07 17.13
C LEU A 194 -13.98 -10.36 16.78
N ILE A 195 -12.84 -10.20 16.12
CA ILE A 195 -11.90 -11.28 15.85
C ILE A 195 -11.13 -11.55 17.14
N PRO A 196 -11.15 -12.79 17.68
CA PRO A 196 -10.40 -13.12 18.88
C PRO A 196 -8.89 -12.92 18.68
N GLN A 197 -8.21 -12.43 19.71
CA GLN A 197 -6.77 -12.17 19.67
C GLN A 197 -5.95 -13.40 19.27
N SER A 198 -6.36 -14.59 19.70
CA SER A 198 -5.70 -15.85 19.34
C SER A 198 -5.70 -16.12 17.82
N VAL A 199 -6.75 -15.71 17.11
CA VAL A 199 -6.83 -15.85 15.65
C VAL A 199 -5.86 -14.89 14.97
N ILE A 200 -5.74 -13.66 15.49
CA ILE A 200 -4.81 -12.65 14.98
C ILE A 200 -3.37 -13.11 15.20
N GLU A 201 -3.04 -13.58 16.39
CA GLU A 201 -1.71 -14.11 16.72
C GLU A 201 -1.31 -15.29 15.82
N GLU A 202 -2.25 -16.20 15.52
CA GLU A 202 -2.00 -17.32 14.63
C GLU A 202 -1.79 -16.86 13.18
N GLU A 203 -2.55 -15.87 12.71
CA GLU A 203 -2.34 -15.25 11.41
C GLU A 203 -1.01 -14.52 11.30
N ASP A 204 -0.64 -13.74 12.31
CA ASP A 204 0.65 -13.04 12.37
C ASP A 204 1.82 -14.02 12.41
N LYS A 205 1.68 -15.13 13.14
CA LYS A 205 2.67 -16.21 13.14
C LYS A 205 2.83 -16.82 11.75
N ARG A 206 1.72 -17.18 11.09
CA ARG A 206 1.75 -17.74 9.72
C ARG A 206 2.36 -16.76 8.71
N ASN A 207 1.98 -15.48 8.82
CA ASN A 207 2.55 -14.42 8.00
C ASN A 207 4.06 -14.27 8.25
N GLY A 208 4.48 -14.29 9.52
CA GLY A 208 5.89 -14.24 9.91
C GLY A 208 6.70 -15.41 9.35
N GLU A 209 6.19 -16.63 9.49
CA GLU A 209 6.80 -17.85 8.91
C GLU A 209 6.92 -17.73 7.38
N PHE A 210 5.85 -17.30 6.69
CA PHE A 210 5.89 -17.08 5.24
C PHE A 210 6.94 -16.05 4.83
N TRP A 211 6.99 -14.90 5.49
CA TRP A 211 7.97 -13.85 5.17
C TRP A 211 9.39 -14.31 5.45
N GLN A 212 9.59 -15.10 6.51
CA GLN A 212 10.88 -15.70 6.82
C GLN A 212 11.30 -16.71 5.74
N GLU A 213 10.44 -17.66 5.39
CA GLU A 213 10.71 -18.65 4.32
C GLU A 213 11.00 -17.95 2.98
N ARG A 214 10.25 -16.89 2.68
CA ARG A 214 10.48 -16.08 1.49
C ARG A 214 11.82 -15.37 1.54
N HIS A 215 12.18 -14.77 2.67
CA HIS A 215 13.47 -14.13 2.84
C HIS A 215 14.60 -15.15 2.63
N GLU A 216 14.51 -16.34 3.25
CA GLU A 216 15.48 -17.41 3.06
C GLU A 216 15.55 -17.91 1.61
N SER A 217 14.41 -18.07 0.94
CA SER A 217 14.32 -18.44 -0.47
C SER A 217 15.00 -17.41 -1.37
N ASN A 218 14.76 -16.12 -1.12
CA ASN A 218 15.41 -15.02 -1.84
C ASN A 218 16.93 -15.05 -1.66
N ARG A 219 17.43 -15.28 -0.44
CA ARG A 219 18.86 -15.42 -0.16
C ARG A 219 19.46 -16.60 -0.92
N LYS A 220 18.80 -17.76 -0.94
CA LYS A 220 19.22 -18.93 -1.73
C LYS A 220 19.29 -18.61 -3.22
N ASN A 221 18.28 -17.91 -3.76
CA ASN A 221 18.25 -17.52 -5.17
C ASN A 221 19.35 -16.51 -5.54
N ILE A 222 19.67 -15.57 -4.64
CA ILE A 222 20.79 -14.63 -4.80
C ILE A 222 22.11 -15.40 -4.85
N LEU A 223 22.32 -16.36 -3.93
CA LEU A 223 23.53 -17.18 -3.90
C LEU A 223 23.66 -18.13 -5.10
N ALA A 224 22.54 -18.56 -5.68
CA ALA A 224 22.52 -19.33 -6.91
C ALA A 224 22.71 -18.47 -8.18
N GLY A 225 22.67 -17.14 -8.03
CA GLY A 225 22.73 -16.19 -9.16
C GLY A 225 21.47 -16.21 -10.03
N THR A 226 20.36 -16.76 -9.52
CA THR A 226 19.05 -16.80 -10.21
C THR A 226 18.15 -15.62 -9.86
N ARG A 227 18.50 -14.85 -8.83
CA ARG A 227 17.86 -13.57 -8.48
C ARG A 227 18.89 -12.46 -8.46
N SER A 228 18.62 -11.39 -9.18
CA SER A 228 19.48 -10.23 -9.34
C SER A 228 18.65 -8.96 -9.55
N ILE A 229 19.29 -7.79 -9.43
CA ILE A 229 18.72 -6.52 -9.84
C ILE A 229 18.32 -6.50 -11.32
N ARG A 230 18.97 -7.33 -12.14
CA ARG A 230 18.64 -7.49 -13.57
C ARG A 230 17.21 -7.99 -13.81
N ASP A 231 16.63 -8.66 -12.83
CA ASP A 231 15.25 -9.17 -12.89
C ASP A 231 14.22 -8.11 -12.44
N MET A 232 14.68 -6.96 -11.94
CA MET A 232 13.84 -5.87 -11.45
C MET A 232 13.59 -4.85 -12.56
N GLU A 233 12.68 -5.22 -13.47
CA GLU A 233 12.30 -4.37 -14.59
C GLU A 233 11.19 -3.37 -14.23
N MET A 234 11.17 -2.25 -14.94
CA MET A 234 10.06 -1.30 -14.92
C MET A 234 8.78 -2.02 -15.40
N PRO A 235 7.62 -1.84 -14.77
CA PRO A 235 6.41 -2.42 -15.30
C PRO A 235 6.03 -1.79 -16.63
N ASP A 236 5.30 -2.55 -17.43
CA ASP A 236 4.67 -2.05 -18.64
C ASP A 236 3.65 -0.95 -18.29
N LEU A 237 4.08 0.31 -18.47
CA LEU A 237 3.30 1.50 -18.13
C LEU A 237 1.96 1.57 -18.87
N SER A 238 1.85 0.93 -20.04
CA SER A 238 0.60 0.88 -20.81
C SER A 238 -0.50 0.08 -20.10
N LYS A 239 -0.13 -0.84 -19.21
CA LYS A 239 -1.04 -1.65 -18.40
C LYS A 239 -1.34 -1.03 -17.04
N CYS A 240 -0.66 0.05 -16.68
CA CYS A 240 -0.87 0.73 -15.42
C CYS A 240 -2.09 1.65 -15.51
N THR A 241 -2.85 1.71 -14.42
CA THR A 241 -4.03 2.57 -14.28
C THR A 241 -3.67 3.82 -13.50
N LYS A 242 -4.29 4.97 -13.81
CA LYS A 242 -4.18 6.14 -12.93
C LYS A 242 -4.90 5.83 -11.63
N ARG A 243 -4.19 6.03 -10.53
CA ARG A 243 -4.76 5.94 -9.19
C ARG A 243 -5.66 7.15 -8.99
N GLU A 244 -6.97 6.94 -8.99
CA GLU A 244 -7.88 7.97 -8.50
C GLU A 244 -7.48 8.32 -7.07
N ARG A 245 -7.13 9.59 -6.82
CA ARG A 245 -7.03 10.13 -5.47
C ARG A 245 -8.43 10.16 -4.85
N ARG A 246 -9.00 9.01 -4.49
CA ARG A 246 -9.86 9.00 -3.30
C ARG A 246 -8.94 9.38 -2.16
N MET A 247 -9.17 10.57 -1.59
CA MET A 247 -8.49 11.06 -0.39
C MET A 247 -8.42 9.94 0.64
N ARG A 248 -7.27 9.26 0.68
CA ARG A 248 -6.95 8.23 1.65
C ARG A 248 -6.32 8.98 2.82
N HIS A 249 -7.16 9.56 3.67
CA HIS A 249 -6.74 10.09 4.97
C HIS A 249 -6.72 9.02 6.07
N ILE A 250 -6.95 7.73 5.74
CA ILE A 250 -7.16 6.68 6.75
C ILE A 250 -5.96 5.73 6.92
N PHE A 251 -4.91 5.79 6.09
CA PHE A 251 -3.74 4.91 6.22
C PHE A 251 -2.43 5.66 6.05
N GLU A 252 -2.14 6.60 6.95
CA GLU A 252 -0.78 7.11 7.18
C GLU A 252 -0.51 7.04 8.69
N GLY A 253 0.19 5.99 9.11
CA GLY A 253 0.53 5.76 10.51
C GLY A 253 1.12 4.37 10.76
N PHE A 254 2.18 4.02 10.03
CA PHE A 254 3.21 3.09 10.50
C PHE A 254 4.51 3.88 10.61
#